data_AF-A0A966PA45-F1
#
_entry.id   AF-A0A966PA45-F1
#
_cell.length_a   1.000
_cell.length_b   1.000
_cell.length_c   1.000
_cell.angle_alpha   90.00
_cell.angle_beta   90.00
_cell.angle_gamma   90.00
#
_symmetry.space_group_name_H-M   'P 1'
#
loop_
_entity.id
_entity.type
_entity.pdbx_description
1 polymer ?
#
loop_
_entity_poly.entity_id
_entity_poly.type
_entity_poly.pdbx_seq_one_letter_code
_entity_poly.pdbx_strand_id
1 'polypeptide(L)'
;MITRNALRNLGLTLCFVVLVTLGLREIAPGARTAPDFDGSSRGPEVVIHIDPGMTGSQVGEVLERESVVKSALAYFRAAVANADSQRIAPGEHRVETQIPAAEAVLQLLDPDRIVDLVRVRDGARVSEVVDALVKAGFEQRKLSKALSKLKPPLDFKLQNVEGFLFSGPSSDLIGPVVIRSDDRESLV
;
A
#
# COMPACT_ATOMS: atom_id res chain seq x y z
N MET A 1 21.37 33.21 -57.69
CA MET A 1 22.43 33.90 -56.94
C MET A 1 21.90 34.21 -55.55
N ILE A 2 22.34 33.48 -54.52
CA ILE A 2 21.91 33.72 -53.13
C ILE A 2 22.54 35.03 -52.67
N THR A 3 21.73 36.01 -52.24
CA THR A 3 22.23 37.31 -51.80
C THR A 3 22.97 37.17 -50.46
N ARG A 4 24.12 37.83 -50.33
CA ARG A 4 25.00 37.77 -49.14
C ARG A 4 24.27 38.08 -47.82
N ASN A 5 23.20 38.87 -47.90
CA ASN A 5 22.35 39.24 -46.77
C ASN A 5 21.42 38.08 -46.35
N ALA A 6 20.93 37.28 -47.30
CA ALA A 6 20.10 36.11 -47.01
C ALA A 6 20.90 35.04 -46.25
N LEU A 7 22.16 34.83 -46.63
CA LEU A 7 23.05 33.87 -45.95
C LEU A 7 23.37 34.31 -44.50
N ARG A 8 23.55 35.62 -44.26
CA ARG A 8 23.78 36.18 -42.92
C ARG A 8 22.54 36.05 -42.03
N ASN A 9 21.36 36.34 -42.56
CA ASN A 9 20.12 36.26 -41.80
C ASN A 9 19.79 34.80 -41.44
N LEU A 10 20.04 33.85 -42.35
CA LEU A 10 19.86 32.42 -42.09
C LEU A 10 20.76 31.92 -40.96
N GLY A 11 22.03 32.36 -40.96
CA GLY A 11 22.97 32.05 -39.87
C GLY A 11 22.53 32.61 -38.53
N LEU A 12 22.04 33.85 -38.49
CA LEU A 12 21.51 34.49 -37.28
C LEU A 12 20.27 33.76 -36.74
N THR A 13 19.32 33.38 -37.61
CA THR A 13 18.14 32.63 -37.18
C THR A 13 18.50 31.26 -36.62
N LEU A 14 19.45 30.55 -37.23
CA LEU A 14 19.89 29.26 -36.74
C LEU A 14 20.60 29.38 -35.38
N CYS A 15 21.44 30.40 -35.22
CA CYS A 15 22.12 30.69 -33.96
C CYS A 15 21.12 31.07 -32.86
N PHE A 16 20.11 31.88 -33.17
CA PHE A 16 19.04 32.24 -32.24
C PHE A 16 18.23 31.01 -31.79
N VAL A 17 17.84 30.14 -32.72
CA VAL A 17 17.12 28.90 -32.39
C VAL A 17 17.96 27.99 -31.48
N VAL A 18 19.26 27.85 -31.77
CA VAL A 18 20.18 27.05 -30.93
C VAL A 18 20.33 27.67 -29.54
N LEU A 19 20.52 28.99 -29.44
CA LEU A 19 20.61 29.70 -28.17
C LEU A 19 19.33 29.59 -27.34
N VAL A 20 18.16 29.72 -27.98
CA VAL A 20 16.87 29.56 -27.30
C VAL A 20 16.67 28.13 -26.84
N THR A 21 17.02 27.14 -27.68
CA THR A 21 16.90 25.72 -27.31
C THR A 21 17.83 25.34 -26.15
N LEU A 22 19.08 25.82 -26.16
CA LEU A 22 20.02 25.60 -25.06
C LEU A 22 19.64 26.39 -23.81
N GLY A 23 19.17 27.63 -23.94
CA GLY A 23 18.70 28.45 -22.83
C GLY A 23 17.46 27.86 -22.15
N LEU A 24 16.50 27.34 -22.92
CA LEU A 24 15.34 26.62 -22.40
C LEU A 24 15.74 25.33 -21.66
N ARG A 25 16.82 24.67 -22.09
CA ARG A 25 17.34 23.47 -21.41
C ARG A 25 17.94 23.78 -20.03
N GLU A 26 18.59 24.93 -19.85
CA GLU A 26 19.15 25.35 -18.56
C GLU A 26 18.07 25.79 -17.56
N ILE A 27 16.95 26.32 -18.06
CA ILE A 27 15.80 26.73 -17.23
C ILE A 27 14.88 25.55 -16.93
N ALA A 28 14.92 24.49 -17.75
CA ALA A 28 14.22 23.25 -17.46
C ALA A 28 14.79 22.66 -16.16
N PRO A 29 14.00 22.52 -15.09
CA PRO A 29 14.49 21.89 -13.87
C PRO A 29 14.97 20.49 -14.24
N GLY A 30 16.27 20.25 -14.09
CA GLY A 30 16.89 18.94 -14.35
C GLY A 30 16.15 17.83 -13.60
N ALA A 31 16.29 16.59 -14.07
CA ALA A 31 15.68 15.43 -13.44
C ALA A 31 15.98 15.43 -11.94
N ARG A 32 14.98 15.81 -11.13
CA ARG A 32 15.13 15.88 -9.68
C ARG A 32 15.46 14.47 -9.22
N THR A 33 16.70 14.24 -8.81
CA THR A 33 17.12 13.00 -8.19
C THR A 33 16.36 12.90 -6.89
N ALA A 34 15.39 11.99 -6.82
CA ALA A 34 14.73 11.68 -5.57
C ALA A 34 15.77 10.94 -4.70
N PRO A 35 16.14 11.43 -3.51
CA PRO A 35 17.05 10.72 -2.65
C PRO A 35 16.48 9.35 -2.29
N ASP A 36 17.27 8.29 -2.44
CA ASP A 36 16.90 6.93 -2.04
C ASP A 36 18.00 6.33 -1.15
N PHE A 37 17.67 5.26 -0.43
CA PHE A 37 18.64 4.46 0.30
C PHE A 37 19.39 3.52 -0.66
N ASP A 38 20.66 3.24 -0.36
CA ASP A 38 21.51 2.38 -1.19
C ASP A 38 21.34 0.88 -0.87
N GLY A 39 20.57 0.54 0.15
CA GLY A 39 20.31 -0.83 0.60
C GLY A 39 21.49 -1.47 1.35
N SER A 40 22.55 -0.71 1.67
CA SER A 40 23.73 -1.24 2.39
C SER A 40 23.47 -1.43 3.88
N SER A 41 22.57 -0.62 4.46
CA SER A 41 22.15 -0.69 5.85
C SER A 41 20.63 -0.86 5.92
N ARG A 42 20.17 -1.99 6.47
CA ARG A 42 18.76 -2.21 6.81
C ARG A 42 18.56 -1.89 8.29
N GLY A 43 17.54 -1.10 8.59
CA GLY A 43 17.15 -0.78 9.95
C GLY A 43 16.16 -1.80 10.53
N PRO A 44 15.68 -1.58 11.77
CA PRO A 44 14.66 -2.42 12.39
C PRO A 44 13.34 -2.40 11.60
N GLU A 45 12.55 -3.47 11.73
CA GLU A 45 11.17 -3.50 11.22
C GLU A 45 10.26 -2.60 12.05
N VAL A 46 9.44 -1.81 11.36
CA VAL A 46 8.39 -0.97 11.93
C VAL A 46 7.04 -1.40 11.37
N VAL A 47 5.98 -1.15 12.14
CA VAL A 47 4.61 -1.41 11.72
C VAL A 47 4.01 -0.10 11.23
N ILE A 48 3.54 -0.08 9.98
CA ILE A 48 2.96 1.09 9.34
C ILE A 48 1.49 0.84 9.00
N HIS A 49 0.65 1.83 9.27
CA HIS A 49 -0.78 1.79 8.96
C HIS A 49 -1.05 2.42 7.60
N ILE A 50 -1.73 1.67 6.71
CA ILE A 50 -2.23 2.18 5.42
C ILE A 50 -3.75 2.20 5.44
N ASP A 51 -4.32 3.40 5.47
CA ASP A 51 -5.78 3.60 5.40
C ASP A 51 -6.35 3.15 4.04
N PRO A 52 -7.60 2.63 4.01
CA PRO A 52 -8.29 2.33 2.77
C PRO A 52 -8.50 3.59 1.93
N GLY A 53 -8.13 3.53 0.64
CA GLY A 53 -8.24 4.65 -0.29
C GLY A 53 -7.08 5.65 -0.23
N MET A 54 -6.04 5.40 0.57
CA MET A 54 -4.83 6.21 0.58
C MET A 54 -4.14 6.15 -0.80
N THR A 55 -3.71 7.30 -1.30
CA THR A 55 -3.00 7.39 -2.58
C THR A 55 -1.55 6.96 -2.44
N GLY A 56 -0.92 6.45 -3.51
CA GLY A 56 0.50 6.05 -3.48
C GLY A 56 1.45 7.19 -3.05
N SER A 57 1.10 8.45 -3.32
CA SER A 57 1.87 9.60 -2.82
C SER A 57 1.75 9.78 -1.30
N GLN A 58 0.54 9.65 -0.75
CA GLN A 58 0.31 9.70 0.70
C GLN A 58 0.99 8.53 1.42
N VAL A 59 0.95 7.32 0.85
CA VAL A 59 1.71 6.18 1.38
C VAL A 59 3.20 6.50 1.41
N GLY A 60 3.73 7.08 0.33
CA GLY A 60 5.12 7.53 0.28
C GLY A 60 5.48 8.53 1.38
N GLU A 61 4.59 9.48 1.69
CA GLU A 61 4.79 10.45 2.78
C GLU A 61 4.80 9.79 4.16
N VAL A 62 3.94 8.79 4.38
CA VAL A 62 3.93 8.01 5.62
C VAL A 62 5.23 7.22 5.76
N LEU A 63 5.68 6.54 4.70
CA LEU A 63 6.92 5.78 4.70
C LEU A 63 8.16 6.66 4.91
N GLU A 64 8.17 7.88 4.36
CA GLU A 64 9.24 8.85 4.59
C GLU A 64 9.26 9.32 6.05
N ARG A 65 8.08 9.60 6.63
CA ARG A 65 7.96 10.01 8.03
C ARG A 65 8.45 8.95 9.01
N GLU A 66 8.13 7.68 8.73
CA GLU A 66 8.57 6.52 9.51
C GLU A 66 10.01 6.08 9.18
N SER A 67 10.74 6.86 8.37
CA SER A 67 12.13 6.57 7.97
C SER A 67 12.32 5.21 7.28
N VAL A 68 11.26 4.70 6.65
CA VAL A 68 11.30 3.48 5.84
C VAL A 68 12.02 3.75 4.52
N VAL A 69 11.62 4.83 3.84
CA VAL A 69 12.24 5.31 2.60
C VAL A 69 12.82 6.70 2.80
N LYS A 70 13.82 7.06 2.00
CA LYS A 70 14.52 8.34 2.15
C LYS A 70 13.72 9.53 1.60
N SER A 71 12.82 9.27 0.65
CA SER A 71 11.95 10.28 0.05
C SER A 71 10.67 9.65 -0.48
N ALA A 72 9.54 10.30 -0.22
CA ALA A 72 8.23 9.94 -0.78
C ALA A 72 8.24 9.96 -2.32
N LEU A 73 9.02 10.85 -2.94
CA LEU A 73 9.14 10.92 -4.40
C LEU A 73 9.85 9.66 -4.96
N ALA A 74 10.84 9.12 -4.24
CA ALA A 74 11.53 7.89 -4.65
C ALA A 74 10.57 6.70 -4.59
N TYR A 75 9.80 6.58 -3.50
CA TYR A 75 8.72 5.60 -3.37
C TYR A 75 7.69 5.75 -4.48
N PHE A 76 7.17 6.95 -4.72
CA PHE A 76 6.16 7.18 -5.76
C PHE A 76 6.66 6.75 -7.14
N ARG A 77 7.92 7.06 -7.48
CA ARG A 77 8.51 6.62 -8.76
C ARG A 77 8.63 5.10 -8.84
N ALA A 78 9.04 4.44 -7.76
CA ALA A 78 9.11 2.98 -7.70
C ALA A 78 7.72 2.34 -7.81
N ALA A 79 6.72 2.93 -7.13
CA ALA A 79 5.34 2.48 -7.16
C ALA A 79 4.71 2.64 -8.56
N VAL A 80 5.00 3.73 -9.26
CA VAL A 80 4.53 3.93 -10.65
C VAL A 80 5.25 3.01 -11.63
N ALA A 81 6.53 2.69 -11.38
CA ALA A 81 7.30 1.78 -12.22
C ALA A 81 6.83 0.31 -12.09
N ASN A 82 6.19 -0.05 -10.98
CA ASN A 82 5.67 -1.39 -10.73
C ASN A 82 4.13 -1.42 -10.77
N ALA A 83 3.56 -2.10 -11.77
CA ALA A 83 2.12 -2.20 -11.95
C ALA A 83 1.40 -2.88 -10.76
N ASP A 84 2.08 -3.78 -10.04
CA ASP A 84 1.50 -4.49 -8.90
C ASP A 84 1.29 -3.59 -7.69
N SER A 85 1.93 -2.42 -7.62
CA SER A 85 1.77 -1.46 -6.51
C SER A 85 0.33 -1.00 -6.29
N GLN A 86 -0.54 -1.13 -7.31
CA GLN A 86 -1.97 -0.86 -7.17
C GLN A 86 -2.71 -1.90 -6.30
N ARG A 87 -2.09 -3.05 -6.05
CA ARG A 87 -2.63 -4.17 -5.26
C ARG A 87 -2.18 -4.15 -3.81
N ILE A 88 -1.46 -3.12 -3.36
CA ILE A 88 -1.06 -2.97 -1.96
C ILE A 88 -2.34 -2.97 -1.11
N ALA A 89 -2.42 -3.93 -0.19
CA ALA A 89 -3.58 -4.07 0.67
C ALA A 89 -3.61 -2.94 1.70
N PRO A 90 -4.78 -2.37 2.02
CA PRO A 90 -4.91 -1.52 3.20
C PRO A 90 -4.75 -2.35 4.48
N GLY A 91 -4.28 -1.71 5.56
CA GLY A 91 -4.05 -2.33 6.86
C GLY A 91 -2.65 -2.08 7.43
N GLU A 92 -2.29 -2.86 8.46
CA GLU A 92 -1.00 -2.78 9.16
C GLU A 92 0.04 -3.66 8.48
N HIS A 93 1.16 -3.08 8.03
CA HIS A 93 2.26 -3.79 7.38
C HIS A 93 3.54 -3.71 8.20
N ARG A 94 4.26 -4.83 8.34
CA ARG A 94 5.64 -4.85 8.85
C ARG A 94 6.62 -4.57 7.72
N VAL A 95 7.33 -3.47 7.82
CA VAL A 95 8.30 -3.02 6.81
C VAL A 95 9.62 -2.68 7.47
N GLU A 96 10.72 -3.10 6.86
CA GLU A 96 12.07 -2.75 7.31
C GLU A 96 12.35 -1.26 7.11
N THR A 97 13.08 -0.62 8.03
CA THR A 97 13.48 0.79 7.87
C THR A 97 14.76 0.93 7.05
N GLN A 98 15.00 2.13 6.51
CA GLN A 98 16.19 2.46 5.71
C GLN A 98 16.39 1.61 4.45
N ILE A 99 15.29 1.14 3.84
CA ILE A 99 15.34 0.31 2.64
C ILE A 99 15.16 1.13 1.37
N PRO A 100 15.67 0.67 0.21
CA PRO A 100 15.41 1.30 -1.08
C PRO A 100 13.91 1.36 -1.38
N ALA A 101 13.47 2.42 -2.04
CA ALA A 101 12.06 2.63 -2.41
C ALA A 101 11.43 1.44 -3.16
N ALA A 102 12.19 0.80 -4.04
CA ALA A 102 11.74 -0.38 -4.76
C ALA A 102 11.51 -1.60 -3.84
N GLU A 103 12.36 -1.78 -2.83
CA GLU A 103 12.18 -2.86 -1.85
C GLU A 103 10.99 -2.58 -0.93
N ALA A 104 10.76 -1.33 -0.54
CA ALA A 104 9.59 -0.94 0.22
C ALA A 104 8.28 -1.32 -0.51
N VAL A 105 8.20 -1.07 -1.82
CA VAL A 105 7.04 -1.50 -2.62
C VAL A 105 6.87 -3.02 -2.57
N LEU A 106 7.96 -3.79 -2.71
CA LEU A 106 7.89 -5.25 -2.66
C LEU A 106 7.46 -5.78 -1.30
N GLN A 107 7.93 -5.19 -0.20
CA GLN A 107 7.54 -5.59 1.16
C GLN A 107 6.06 -5.29 1.44
N LEU A 108 5.52 -4.17 0.93
CA LEU A 108 4.10 -3.84 1.06
C LEU A 108 3.18 -4.72 0.21
N LEU A 109 3.72 -5.38 -0.81
CA LEU A 109 3.00 -6.35 -1.63
C LEU A 109 3.02 -7.76 -1.02
N ASP A 110 3.87 -8.00 -0.02
CA ASP A 110 3.99 -9.30 0.63
C ASP A 110 2.83 -9.54 1.62
N PRO A 111 1.91 -10.49 1.34
CA PRO A 111 0.77 -10.75 2.21
C PRO A 111 1.16 -11.35 3.57
N ASP A 112 2.35 -11.94 3.72
CA ASP A 112 2.81 -12.51 4.99
C ASP A 112 3.35 -11.43 5.95
N ARG A 113 3.61 -10.22 5.43
CA ARG A 113 4.04 -9.05 6.22
C ARG A 113 2.88 -8.24 6.80
N ILE A 114 1.65 -8.55 6.44
CA ILE A 114 0.46 -7.87 6.96
C ILE A 114 0.14 -8.41 8.36
N VAL A 115 0.14 -7.53 9.35
CA VAL A 115 -0.01 -7.89 10.78
C VAL A 115 -1.46 -8.20 11.13
N ASP A 116 -2.40 -7.49 10.50
CA ASP A 116 -3.83 -7.58 10.82
C ASP A 116 -4.56 -8.75 10.13
N LEU A 117 -3.84 -9.60 9.39
CA LEU A 117 -4.44 -10.73 8.68
C LEU A 117 -4.64 -11.94 9.60
N VAL A 118 -5.86 -12.08 10.15
CA VAL A 118 -6.30 -13.36 10.73
C VAL A 118 -6.80 -14.26 9.61
N ARG A 119 -5.95 -15.18 9.14
CA ARG A 119 -6.33 -16.25 8.20
C ARG A 119 -7.26 -17.23 8.91
N VAL A 120 -8.57 -17.08 8.74
CA VAL A 120 -9.55 -18.07 9.21
C VAL A 120 -9.68 -19.17 8.16
N ARG A 121 -9.42 -20.42 8.53
CA ARG A 121 -9.64 -21.58 7.64
C ARG A 121 -11.13 -21.82 7.45
N ASP A 122 -11.54 -22.11 6.22
CA ASP A 122 -12.91 -22.54 5.92
C ASP A 122 -13.22 -23.85 6.67
N GLY A 123 -14.29 -23.84 7.47
CA GLY A 123 -14.68 -24.97 8.34
C GLY A 123 -14.04 -24.97 9.73
N ALA A 124 -13.29 -23.94 10.11
CA ALA A 124 -12.76 -23.80 11.48
C ALA A 124 -13.89 -23.70 12.51
N ARG A 125 -13.78 -24.44 13.61
CA ARG A 125 -14.72 -24.31 14.73
C ARG A 125 -14.59 -22.91 15.33
N VAL A 126 -15.69 -22.37 15.89
CA VAL A 126 -15.69 -21.04 16.54
C VAL A 126 -14.57 -20.91 17.58
N SER A 127 -14.21 -22.00 18.28
CA SER A 127 -13.07 -22.04 19.19
C SER A 127 -11.72 -21.80 18.52
N GLU A 128 -11.51 -22.33 17.31
CA GLU A 128 -10.26 -22.19 16.54
C GLU A 128 -10.12 -20.78 15.95
N VAL A 129 -11.25 -20.16 15.59
CA VAL A 129 -11.30 -18.75 15.17
C VAL A 129 -10.95 -17.84 16.34
N VAL A 130 -11.51 -18.11 17.53
CA VAL A 130 -11.17 -17.37 18.75
C VAL A 130 -9.70 -17.54 19.11
N ASP A 131 -9.14 -18.74 19.00
CA ASP A 131 -7.71 -18.98 19.24
C ASP A 131 -6.81 -18.26 18.23
N ALA A 132 -7.22 -18.18 16.97
CA ALA A 132 -6.50 -17.41 15.95
C ALA A 132 -6.54 -15.89 16.24
N LEU A 133 -7.69 -15.36 16.67
CA LEU A 133 -7.87 -13.97 17.06
C LEU A 133 -7.05 -13.61 18.31
N VAL A 134 -6.97 -14.52 19.29
CA VAL A 134 -6.14 -14.33 20.49
C VAL A 134 -4.66 -14.32 20.13
N LYS A 135 -4.21 -15.19 19.21
CA LYS A 135 -2.83 -15.18 18.69
C LYS A 135 -2.50 -13.92 17.91
N ALA A 136 -3.49 -13.29 17.26
CA ALA A 136 -3.35 -12.01 16.58
C ALA A 136 -3.38 -10.79 17.53
N GLY A 137 -3.48 -10.99 18.85
CA GLY A 137 -3.35 -9.93 19.85
C GLY A 137 -4.66 -9.35 20.39
N PHE A 138 -5.81 -9.98 20.10
CA PHE A 138 -7.10 -9.54 20.63
C PHE A 138 -7.34 -10.03 22.08
N GLU A 139 -7.83 -9.16 22.97
CA GLU A 139 -8.15 -9.53 24.36
C GLU A 139 -9.37 -10.46 24.45
N GLN A 140 -9.16 -11.67 25.01
CA GLN A 140 -10.18 -12.71 25.21
C GLN A 140 -11.47 -12.22 25.88
N ARG A 141 -11.37 -11.24 26.79
CA ARG A 141 -12.52 -10.70 27.55
C ARG A 141 -13.45 -9.81 26.71
N LYS A 142 -12.95 -9.18 25.64
CA LYS A 142 -13.79 -8.40 24.72
C LYS A 142 -14.46 -9.29 23.68
N LEU A 143 -13.77 -10.35 23.25
CA LEU A 143 -14.29 -11.36 22.32
C LEU A 143 -15.49 -12.12 22.88
N SER A 144 -15.43 -12.61 24.12
CA SER A 144 -16.58 -13.31 24.75
C SER A 144 -17.78 -12.38 24.98
N LYS A 145 -17.52 -11.09 25.22
CA LYS A 145 -18.56 -10.06 25.42
C LYS A 145 -19.22 -9.62 24.11
N ALA A 146 -18.49 -9.66 22.99
CA ALA A 146 -19.03 -9.43 21.66
C ALA A 146 -19.83 -10.65 21.15
N LEU A 147 -19.31 -11.86 21.36
CA LEU A 147 -20.00 -13.11 21.00
C LEU A 147 -21.32 -13.30 21.76
N SER A 148 -21.38 -12.89 23.03
CA SER A 148 -22.62 -12.95 23.82
C SER A 148 -23.65 -11.86 23.46
N LYS A 149 -23.25 -10.84 22.70
CA LYS A 149 -24.14 -9.78 22.20
C LYS A 149 -24.69 -10.07 20.79
N LEU A 150 -24.11 -11.02 20.06
CA LEU A 150 -24.66 -11.46 18.78
C LEU A 150 -26.02 -12.15 19.02
N LYS A 151 -27.10 -11.41 18.81
CA LYS A 151 -28.42 -12.02 18.61
C LYS A 151 -28.54 -12.40 17.14
N PRO A 152 -28.75 -13.68 16.80
CA PRO A 152 -29.01 -14.06 15.41
C PRO A 152 -30.28 -13.35 14.93
N PRO A 153 -30.30 -12.81 13.69
CA PRO A 153 -31.51 -12.20 13.13
C PRO A 153 -32.65 -13.23 13.12
N LEU A 154 -33.79 -12.78 13.63
CA LEU A 154 -34.98 -13.57 13.93
C LEU A 154 -35.60 -14.16 12.66
N ASP A 155 -35.20 -15.39 12.33
CA ASP A 155 -36.08 -16.42 11.74
C ASP A 155 -35.54 -17.85 11.86
N PHE A 156 -34.38 -18.06 12.51
CA PHE A 156 -33.81 -19.41 12.72
C PHE A 156 -33.97 -19.88 14.17
N LYS A 157 -34.89 -20.82 14.39
CA LYS A 157 -34.92 -21.65 15.60
C LYS A 157 -33.85 -22.74 15.50
N LEU A 158 -32.59 -22.42 15.77
CA LEU A 158 -31.57 -23.42 16.10
C LEU A 158 -30.76 -22.91 17.29
N GLN A 159 -30.56 -23.79 18.27
CA GLN A 159 -29.91 -23.49 19.56
C GLN A 159 -28.42 -23.16 19.43
N ASN A 160 -27.84 -23.19 18.22
CA ASN A 160 -26.42 -22.95 17.96
C ASN A 160 -26.22 -21.92 16.84
N VAL A 161 -25.34 -20.97 17.11
CA VAL A 161 -24.88 -19.90 16.20
C VAL A 161 -23.91 -20.42 15.12
N GLU A 162 -23.65 -21.73 15.13
CA GLU A 162 -22.68 -22.45 14.30
C GLU A 162 -23.05 -22.50 12.80
N GLY A 163 -24.26 -22.11 12.43
CA GLY A 163 -24.75 -22.11 11.04
C GLY A 163 -24.81 -20.74 10.37
N PHE A 164 -24.50 -19.64 11.07
CA PHE A 164 -24.62 -18.28 10.51
C PHE A 164 -23.35 -17.78 9.80
N LEU A 165 -22.25 -18.51 9.88
CA LEU A 165 -21.05 -18.28 9.07
C LEU A 165 -21.16 -19.01 7.73
N PHE A 166 -22.26 -18.77 7.01
CA PHE A 166 -22.39 -19.20 5.63
C PHE A 166 -21.75 -18.13 4.75
N SER A 167 -20.56 -18.41 4.19
CA SER A 167 -20.11 -17.71 3.00
C SER A 167 -21.06 -18.11 1.86
N GLY A 168 -21.98 -17.21 1.51
CA GLY A 168 -22.76 -17.36 0.29
C GLY A 168 -21.81 -17.46 -0.92
N PRO A 169 -22.25 -18.10 -2.02
CA PRO A 169 -21.44 -18.21 -3.22
C PRO A 169 -21.30 -16.81 -3.82
N SER A 170 -20.27 -16.09 -3.40
CA SER A 170 -19.63 -15.14 -4.30
C SER A 170 -18.85 -16.02 -5.25
N SER A 171 -19.47 -16.33 -6.38
CA SER A 171 -18.77 -16.78 -7.56
C SER A 171 -17.75 -15.71 -7.92
N ASP A 172 -16.60 -15.74 -7.26
CA ASP A 172 -15.29 -15.37 -7.79
C ASP A 172 -14.25 -15.43 -6.66
N LEU A 173 -13.31 -16.35 -6.86
CA LEU A 173 -11.98 -16.44 -6.25
C LEU A 173 -11.87 -17.20 -4.91
N ILE A 174 -11.54 -18.48 -5.09
CA ILE A 174 -10.86 -19.37 -4.15
C ILE A 174 -9.69 -18.64 -3.46
N GLY A 175 -9.84 -18.38 -2.17
CA GLY A 175 -8.81 -17.80 -1.30
C GLY A 175 -9.29 -17.72 0.16
N PRO A 176 -8.39 -17.77 1.17
CA PRO A 176 -8.77 -17.75 2.58
C PRO A 176 -9.52 -16.47 2.96
N VAL A 177 -10.55 -16.58 3.80
CA VAL A 177 -11.33 -15.44 4.31
C VAL A 177 -10.44 -14.56 5.20
N VAL A 178 -10.29 -13.30 4.78
CA VAL A 178 -9.52 -12.27 5.47
C VAL A 178 -10.49 -11.34 6.20
N ILE A 179 -10.50 -11.38 7.53
CA ILE A 179 -11.27 -10.44 8.36
C ILE A 179 -10.38 -9.23 8.64
N ARG A 180 -10.86 -8.02 8.31
CA ARG A 180 -10.14 -6.74 8.45
C ARG A 180 -10.50 -6.07 9.79
N SER A 181 -9.55 -5.39 10.44
CA SER A 181 -9.81 -4.63 11.68
C SER A 181 -10.85 -3.51 11.52
N ASP A 182 -11.08 -2.99 10.31
CA ASP A 182 -12.07 -1.96 10.00
C ASP A 182 -13.53 -2.41 10.26
N ASP A 183 -13.77 -3.72 10.31
CA ASP A 183 -15.07 -4.30 10.70
C ASP A 183 -15.35 -4.18 12.23
N ARG A 184 -14.48 -3.49 12.99
CA ARG A 184 -14.68 -3.21 14.43
C ARG A 184 -15.86 -2.28 14.72
N GLU A 185 -16.19 -1.36 13.82
CA GLU A 185 -17.20 -0.33 14.10
C GLU A 185 -18.64 -0.73 13.70
N SER A 186 -18.80 -1.72 12.82
CA SER A 186 -20.12 -2.17 12.35
C SER A 186 -20.82 -3.15 13.29
N LEU A 187 -20.20 -3.50 14.43
CA LEU A 187 -20.68 -4.45 15.43
C LEU A 187 -21.01 -3.82 16.79
N VAL A 188 -21.17 -2.49 16.85
CA VAL A 188 -21.62 -1.78 18.07
C VAL A 188 -23.14 -1.79 18.21
#